data_AF-A0A7C4DCW1-F1
#
_entry.id   AF-A0A7C4DCW1-F1
#
_cell.length_a   1.000
_cell.length_b   1.000
_cell.length_c   1.000
_cell.angle_alpha   90.00
_cell.angle_beta   90.00
_cell.angle_gamma   90.00
#
_symmetry.space_group_name_H-M   'P 1'
#
loop_
_entity.id
_entity.type
_entity.pdbx_description
1 polymer ?
#
loop_
_entity_poly.entity_id
_entity_poly.type
_entity_poly.pdbx_seq_one_letter_code
_entity_poly.pdbx_strand_id
1 'polypeptide(L)' 'MDSQEIRIILKKYGVNPSRRLGQNFLINPQIIRREVDYAEVSGKDVVLEVGAGLG' A
#
# COMPACT_ATOMS: atom_id res chain seq x y z
N MET A 1 -3.80 -5.99 -4.71
CA MET A 1 -3.29 -7.19 -4.02
C MET A 1 -4.33 -7.65 -3.03
N ASP A 2 -4.52 -8.96 -2.90
CA ASP A 2 -5.34 -9.52 -1.84
C ASP A 2 -4.51 -9.88 -0.59
N SER A 3 -5.18 -10.37 0.45
CA SER A 3 -4.52 -10.71 1.71
C SER A 3 -3.58 -11.93 1.61
N GLN A 4 -3.77 -12.83 0.63
CA GLN A 4 -2.92 -14.00 0.45
C GLN A 4 -1.62 -13.60 -0.25
N GLU A 5 -1.70 -12.79 -1.30
CA GLU A 5 -0.53 -12.26 -2.02
C GLU A 5 0.40 -11.50 -1.07
N ILE A 6 -0.16 -10.65 -0.20
CA ILE A 6 0.61 -9.90 0.82
C ILE A 6 1.36 -10.85 1.74
N ARG A 7 0.70 -11.90 2.25
CA ARG A 7 1.34 -12.88 3.14
C ARG A 7 2.47 -13.64 2.43
N ILE A 8 2.29 -13.97 1.15
CA ILE A 8 3.31 -14.64 0.33
C ILE A 8 4.54 -13.73 0.18
N ILE A 9 4.33 -12.46 -0.16
CA ILE A 9 5.42 -11.48 -0.33
C ILE A 9 6.19 -11.30 0.99
N LEU A 10 5.48 -11.05 2.09
CA LEU A 10 6.09 -10.89 3.41
C LEU A 10 6.91 -12.12 3.81
N LYS A 11 6.36 -13.33 3.59
CA LYS A 11 7.07 -14.58 3.87
C LYS A 11 8.30 -14.77 2.98
N LYS A 12 8.20 -14.44 1.68
CA LYS A 12 9.30 -14.53 0.72
C LYS A 12 10.51 -13.70 1.16
N TYR A 13 10.27 -12.51 1.70
CA TYR A 13 11.32 -11.61 2.16
C TYR A 13 11.65 -11.73 3.67
N GLY A 14 11.03 -12.67 4.38
CA GLY A 14 11.25 -12.85 5.82
C GLY A 14 10.82 -11.65 6.68
N VAL A 15 9.89 -10.83 6.19
CA VAL A 15 9.45 -9.61 6.87
C VAL A 15 8.21 -9.91 7.72
N ASN A 16 8.27 -9.54 8.99
CA ASN A 16 7.11 -9.58 9.89
C ASN A 16 6.56 -8.16 10.09
N PRO A 17 5.30 -7.89 9.73
CA PRO A 17 4.72 -6.57 9.89
C PRO A 17 4.54 -6.23 11.38
N SER A 18 4.85 -4.98 11.72
CA SER A 18 4.83 -4.50 13.09
C SER A 18 3.66 -3.56 13.33
N ARG A 19 2.73 -3.98 14.20
CA ARG A 19 1.64 -3.14 14.68
C ARG A 19 2.16 -1.91 15.44
N ARG A 20 3.29 -2.04 16.15
CA ARG A 20 3.91 -0.92 16.88
C ARG A 20 4.39 0.19 15.92
N LEU A 21 4.77 -0.17 14.70
CA LEU A 21 5.15 0.78 13.66
C LEU A 21 3.95 1.24 12.81
N GLY A 22 2.72 0.86 13.16
CA GLY A 22 1.50 1.25 12.44
C GLY A 22 1.34 0.59 11.07
N GLN A 23 2.09 -0.46 10.75
CA GLN A 23 2.05 -1.10 9.44
C GLN A 23 0.72 -1.83 9.22
N ASN A 24 -0.08 -1.31 8.30
CA ASN A 24 -1.30 -1.90 7.78
C ASN A 24 -1.26 -1.81 6.26
N PHE A 25 -1.69 -2.85 5.54
CA PHE A 25 -1.60 -2.90 4.09
C PHE A 25 -3.00 -2.83 3.47
N LEU A 26 -3.17 -1.94 2.50
CA LEU A 26 -4.44 -1.77 1.82
C LEU A 26 -4.66 -2.91 0.82
N ILE A 27 -5.79 -3.61 0.96
CA ILE A 27 -6.18 -4.75 0.09
C ILE A 27 -7.33 -4.42 -0.85
N ASN A 28 -7.99 -3.27 -0.65
CA ASN A 28 -9.16 -2.91 -1.43
C ASN A 28 -8.78 -1.94 -2.57
N PRO A 29 -8.80 -2.39 -3.84
CA PRO A 29 -8.42 -1.55 -4.97
C PRO A 29 -9.40 -0.40 -5.24
N GLN A 30 -10.65 -0.48 -4.77
CA GLN A 30 -11.61 0.62 -4.91
C GLN A 30 -11.25 1.81 -4.02
N ILE A 31 -10.70 1.53 -2.82
CA ILE A 31 -10.23 2.60 -1.94
C ILE A 31 -9.02 3.29 -2.58
N ILE A 32 -8.06 2.53 -3.12
CA ILE A 32 -6.89 3.10 -3.83
C ILE A 32 -7.34 4.08 -4.91
N ARG A 33 -8.25 3.66 -5.80
CA ARG A 33 -8.78 4.53 -6.86
C ARG A 33 -9.44 5.79 -6.31
N ARG A 34 -10.31 5.63 -5.31
CA ARG A 34 -11.01 6.76 -4.68
C ARG A 34 -10.04 7.78 -4.08
N GLU A 35 -8.99 7.33 -3.39
CA GLU A 35 -8.02 8.24 -2.78
C GLU A 35 -7.17 8.96 -3.84
N VAL A 36 -6.78 8.27 -4.91
CA VAL A 36 -6.05 8.88 -6.05
C VAL A 36 -6.92 9.92 -6.76
N ASP A 37 -8.19 9.59 -7.03
CA ASP A 37 -9.15 10.50 -7.65
C ASP A 37 -9.42 11.71 -6.75
N TYR A 38 -9.57 11.50 -5.44
CA TYR A 38 -9.77 12.57 -4.46
C TYR A 38 -8.56 13.51 -4.35
N ALA A 39 -7.35 12.97 -4.49
CA ALA A 39 -6.13 13.76 -4.52
C ALA A 39 -5.87 14.45 -5.87
N GLU A 40 -6.74 14.23 -6.88
CA GLU A 40 -6.66 14.80 -8.22
C GLU A 40 -5.29 14.58 -8.90
N VAL A 41 -4.62 13.46 -8.59
CA VAL A 41 -3.29 13.17 -9.11
C VAL A 41 -3.35 12.92 -10.61
N SER A 42 -2.49 13.60 -11.35
CA SER A 42 -2.33 13.48 -12.79
C SER A 42 -0.92 13.04 -13.17
N GLY A 43 -0.73 12.65 -14.44
CA GLY A 43 0.60 12.27 -14.95
C GLY A 43 1.63 13.42 -15.02
N LYS A 44 1.25 14.64 -14.62
CA LYS A 44 2.16 15.80 -14.56
C LYS A 44 2.70 16.04 -13.16
N ASP A 45 2.14 15.37 -12.16
CA ASP A 45 2.46 15.62 -10.76
C ASP A 45 3.66 14.80 -10.31
N VAL A 46 4.45 15.40 -9.41
CA VAL A 46 5.50 14.69 -8.67
C VAL A 46 4.93 14.35 -7.30
N VAL A 47 4.79 13.05 -7.02
CA VAL A 47 4.17 12.55 -5.79
C VAL A 47 5.24 12.06 -4.82
N LEU A 48 5.16 12.52 -3.57
CA LEU A 48 5.89 11.94 -2.44
C LEU A 48 4.94 11.05 -1.64
N GLU A 49 5.24 9.75 -1.60
CA GLU A 49 4.51 8.80 -0.78
C GLU A 49 5.26 8.51 0.52
N VAL A 50 4.56 8.61 1.66
CA VAL A 50 5.11 8.29 2.98
C VAL A 50 4.47 7.00 3.48
N GLY A 51 5.29 5.97 3.70
CA GLY A 51 4.81 4.69 4.23
C GLY A 51 4.15 3.78 3.19
N ALA A 52 4.69 3.73 1.97
CA ALA A 52 4.19 2.92 0.83
C ALA A 52 3.97 1.42 1.12
N GLY A 53 4.60 0.88 2.18
CA GLY A 53 4.40 -0.50 2.58
C GLY A 53 4.89 -1.48 1.51
N LEU A 54 3.97 -2.16 0.83
CA LEU A 54 4.28 -3.15 -0.22
C LEU A 54 4.10 -2.62 -1.65
N GLY A 55 3.75 -1.34 -1.81
CA GLY A 55 3.47 -0.72 -3.10
C GLY A 55 2.08 -0.14 -3.15
#